data_AF-A0A965LFM4-F1
#
_entry.id   AF-A0A965LFM4-F1
#
_cell.length_a   1.000
_cell.length_b   1.000
_cell.length_c   1.000
_cell.angle_alpha   90.00
_cell.angle_beta   90.00
_cell.angle_gamma   90.00
#
_symmetry.space_group_name_H-M   'P 1'
#
loop_
_entity.id
_entity.type
_entity.pdbx_description
1 polymer ?
#
loop_
_entity_poly.entity_id
_entity_poly.type
_entity_poly.pdbx_seq_one_letter_code
_entity_poly.pdbx_strand_id
1 'polypeptide(L)'
;MPKGKNPGFTLVELLVVISIIGLLAGLGFPAVNAAIRAGRKAEVAAMAESVKTAVTAYYAEYSFYPSNTGKTDRNFLTLISTTNNTTGGNPRGIAFLEVPPKFTNGVASQGDLGLVTPKGFLKGNKM
;
A
#
# COMPACT_ATOMS: atom_id res chain seq x y z
N MET A 1 32.47 28.58 -49.43
CA MET A 1 31.81 28.62 -48.10
C MET A 1 32.49 27.60 -47.18
N PRO A 2 33.19 28.01 -46.11
CA PRO A 2 33.83 27.06 -45.21
C PRO A 2 32.77 26.31 -44.38
N LYS A 3 32.72 24.98 -44.51
CA LYS A 3 31.92 24.09 -43.65
C LYS A 3 32.57 24.04 -42.27
N GLY A 4 31.85 24.47 -41.24
CA GLY A 4 32.25 24.26 -39.86
C GLY A 4 32.44 22.76 -39.59
N LYS A 5 33.60 22.38 -39.05
CA LYS A 5 33.84 21.02 -38.56
C LYS A 5 33.00 20.82 -37.30
N ASN A 6 32.02 19.92 -37.37
CA ASN A 6 31.33 19.45 -36.18
C ASN A 6 32.33 18.61 -35.36
N PRO A 7 32.63 18.97 -34.11
CA PRO A 7 33.47 18.13 -33.26
C PRO A 7 32.76 16.79 -33.01
N GLY A 8 33.46 15.69 -33.31
CA GLY A 8 32.99 14.33 -33.03
C GLY A 8 33.30 13.93 -31.59
N PHE A 9 32.43 13.11 -31.02
CA PHE A 9 32.58 12.59 -29.66
C PHE A 9 33.74 11.59 -29.59
N THR A 10 34.61 11.70 -28.58
CA THR A 10 35.71 10.78 -28.39
C THR A 10 35.26 9.52 -27.63
N LEU A 11 35.88 8.37 -27.92
CA LEU A 11 35.61 7.12 -27.17
C LEU A 11 35.96 7.27 -25.68
N VAL A 12 36.95 8.11 -25.37
CA VAL A 12 37.38 8.38 -24.00
C VAL A 12 36.32 9.18 -23.24
N GLU A 13 35.70 10.18 -23.87
CA GLU A 13 34.57 10.91 -23.29
C GLU A 13 33.40 9.98 -22.98
N LEU A 14 33.10 9.01 -23.86
CA LEU A 14 32.03 8.05 -23.61
C LEU A 14 32.38 7.10 -22.45
N LEU A 15 33.62 6.63 -22.41
CA LEU A 15 34.10 5.68 -21.41
C LEU A 15 34.08 6.27 -19.99
N VAL A 16 34.48 7.54 -19.84
CA VAL A 16 34.44 8.19 -18.52
C VAL A 16 33.01 8.44 -18.05
N VAL A 17 32.08 8.69 -18.96
CA VAL A 17 30.67 8.94 -18.61
C VAL A 17 30.01 7.68 -18.09
N ILE A 18 30.15 6.55 -18.79
CA ILE A 18 29.55 5.29 -18.34
C ILE A 18 30.21 4.77 -17.05
N SER A 19 31.49 5.07 -16.81
CA SER A 19 32.18 4.67 -15.58
C SER A 19 31.67 5.46 -14.37
N ILE A 20 31.45 6.77 -14.52
CA ILE A 20 30.86 7.62 -13.46
C ILE A 20 29.40 7.21 -13.21
N ILE A 21 28.59 6.99 -14.26
CA ILE A 21 27.21 6.51 -14.10
C ILE A 21 27.17 5.15 -13.41
N GLY A 22 28.05 4.22 -13.79
CA GLY A 22 28.16 2.89 -13.18
C GLY A 22 28.51 2.96 -11.68
N LEU A 23 29.45 3.83 -11.30
CA LEU A 23 29.81 4.05 -9.90
C LEU A 23 28.64 4.61 -9.08
N LEU A 24 27.98 5.66 -9.59
CA LEU A 24 26.84 6.28 -8.92
C LEU A 24 25.65 5.32 -8.82
N ALA A 25 25.37 4.56 -9.88
CA ALA A 25 24.30 3.56 -9.90
C ALA A 25 24.57 2.41 -8.91
N GLY A 26 25.83 1.94 -8.83
CA GLY A 26 26.25 0.88 -7.91
C GLY A 26 26.05 1.25 -6.44
N LEU A 27 26.35 2.50 -6.07
CA LEU A 27 26.14 3.00 -4.70
C LEU A 27 24.66 3.32 -4.41
N GLY A 28 23.91 3.78 -5.42
CA GLY A 28 22.51 4.19 -5.25
C GLY A 28 21.51 3.03 -5.13
N PHE A 29 21.73 1.92 -5.83
CA PHE A 29 20.78 0.81 -5.91
C PHE A 29 20.36 0.20 -4.55
N PRO A 30 21.26 -0.09 -3.59
CA PRO A 30 20.84 -0.66 -2.30
C PRO A 30 20.02 0.34 -1.46
N ALA A 31 20.36 1.62 -1.48
CA ALA A 31 19.67 2.67 -0.73
C ALA A 31 18.22 2.86 -1.21
N VAL A 32 18.00 2.84 -2.53
CA VAL A 32 16.65 2.93 -3.12
C VAL A 32 15.77 1.76 -2.68
N ASN A 33 16.29 0.54 -2.70
CA ASN A 33 15.54 -0.64 -2.27
C ASN A 33 15.17 -0.60 -0.77
N ALA A 34 16.07 -0.09 0.08
CA ALA A 34 15.80 0.11 1.49
C ALA A 34 14.71 1.19 1.72
N ALA A 35 14.78 2.32 1.01
CA ALA A 35 13.78 3.37 1.07
C ALA A 35 12.38 2.89 0.67
N ILE A 36 12.27 2.10 -0.42
CA ILE A 36 11.00 1.50 -0.85
C ILE A 36 10.44 0.52 0.20
N ARG A 37 11.30 -0.26 0.87
CA ARG A 37 10.88 -1.14 1.97
C ARG A 37 10.41 -0.35 3.19
N ALA A 38 11.12 0.72 3.54
CA ALA A 38 10.73 1.60 4.64
C ALA A 38 9.39 2.31 4.36
N GLY A 39 9.19 2.80 3.13
CA GLY A 39 7.92 3.40 2.70
C GLY A 39 6.75 2.42 2.83
N ARG A 40 6.93 1.16 2.40
CA ARG A 40 5.93 0.10 2.58
C ARG A 40 5.59 -0.15 4.05
N LYS A 41 6.59 -0.19 4.94
CA LYS A 41 6.36 -0.36 6.39
C LYS A 41 5.57 0.81 6.99
N ALA A 42 5.94 2.04 6.64
CA ALA A 42 5.23 3.23 7.09
C ALA A 42 3.76 3.24 6.63
N GLU A 43 3.52 2.77 5.41
CA GLU A 43 2.17 2.66 4.86
C GLU A 43 1.27 1.69 5.65
N VAL A 44 1.80 0.53 6.04
CA VAL A 44 1.05 -0.43 6.87
C VAL A 44 0.86 0.07 8.29
N ALA A 45 1.84 0.77 8.86
CA ALA A 45 1.69 1.40 10.17
C ALA A 45 0.56 2.44 10.17
N ALA A 46 0.47 3.27 9.13
CA ALA A 46 -0.61 4.23 8.98
C ALA A 46 -1.99 3.56 8.85
N MET A 47 -2.06 2.44 8.13
CA MET A 47 -3.30 1.65 8.01
C MET A 47 -3.70 0.98 9.32
N ALA A 48 -2.73 0.48 10.10
CA ALA A 48 -3.03 -0.11 11.40
C ALA A 48 -3.61 0.95 12.36
N GLU A 49 -3.12 2.18 12.31
CA GLU A 49 -3.66 3.28 13.13
C GLU A 49 -5.06 3.70 12.69
N SER A 50 -5.38 3.69 11.39
CA SER A 50 -6.74 3.95 10.91
C SER A 50 -7.72 2.87 11.35
N VAL A 51 -7.32 1.59 11.30
CA VAL A 51 -8.11 0.46 11.82
C VAL A 51 -8.36 0.60 13.32
N LYS A 52 -7.33 0.92 14.11
CA LYS A 52 -7.47 1.15 15.55
C LYS A 52 -8.47 2.28 15.82
N THR A 53 -8.35 3.40 15.10
CA THR A 53 -9.28 4.53 15.22
C THR A 53 -10.71 4.12 14.90
N ALA A 54 -10.90 3.33 13.83
CA ALA A 54 -12.20 2.81 13.44
C ALA A 54 -12.83 1.91 14.51
N VAL A 55 -12.04 1.03 15.14
CA VAL A 55 -12.51 0.17 16.25
C VAL A 55 -12.90 1.00 17.47
N THR A 56 -12.11 2.02 17.82
CA THR A 56 -12.46 2.91 18.94
C THR A 56 -13.73 3.72 18.66
N ALA A 57 -13.92 4.17 17.43
CA ALA A 57 -15.13 4.87 17.01
C ALA A 57 -16.37 3.94 17.04
N TYR A 58 -16.20 2.69 16.61
CA TYR A 58 -17.25 1.67 16.71
C TYR A 58 -17.65 1.40 18.17
N TYR A 59 -16.67 1.26 19.06
CA TYR A 59 -16.93 1.08 20.50
C TYR A 59 -17.63 2.30 21.12
N ALA A 60 -17.24 3.52 20.74
CA ALA A 60 -17.90 4.74 21.21
C ALA A 60 -19.37 4.81 20.77
N GLU A 61 -19.69 4.34 19.58
CA GLU A 61 -21.06 4.36 19.05
C GLU A 61 -21.94 3.25 19.64
N TYR A 62 -21.39 2.03 19.75
CA TYR A 62 -22.19 0.85 20.06
C TYR A 62 -21.96 0.26 21.44
N SER A 63 -20.97 0.76 22.19
CA SER A 63 -20.59 0.27 23.54
C SER A 63 -20.17 -1.20 23.61
N PHE A 64 -19.91 -1.83 22.46
CA PHE A 64 -19.30 -3.16 22.36
C PHE A 64 -18.29 -3.19 21.22
N TYR A 65 -17.31 -4.08 21.31
CA TYR A 65 -16.31 -4.25 20.26
C TYR A 65 -16.88 -5.02 19.07
N PRO A 66 -16.42 -4.75 17.85
CA PRO A 66 -16.86 -5.51 16.68
C PRO A 66 -16.45 -6.99 16.85
N SER A 67 -17.45 -7.88 16.98
CA SER A 67 -17.26 -9.31 17.17
C SER A 67 -17.63 -10.09 15.92
N ASN A 68 -16.80 -11.07 15.53
CA ASN A 68 -17.11 -12.02 14.46
C ASN A 68 -17.94 -13.18 15.03
N THR A 69 -19.26 -13.05 15.02
CA THR A 69 -20.17 -14.00 15.68
C THR A 69 -20.86 -14.97 14.69
N GLY A 70 -20.18 -15.36 13.60
CA GLY A 70 -20.74 -16.24 12.56
C GLY A 70 -19.80 -17.35 12.09
N LYS A 71 -20.36 -18.53 11.74
CA LYS A 71 -19.67 -19.71 11.15
C LYS A 71 -19.12 -19.48 9.73
N THR A 72 -19.26 -18.27 9.22
CA THR A 72 -18.69 -17.81 7.96
C THR A 72 -17.96 -16.55 8.37
N ASP A 73 -16.67 -16.46 8.06
CA ASP A 73 -15.81 -15.31 8.34
C ASP A 73 -16.40 -14.03 7.71
N ARG A 74 -17.45 -13.47 8.34
CA ARG A 74 -18.04 -12.19 7.99
C ARG A 74 -17.11 -11.16 8.58
N ASN A 75 -16.04 -11.00 7.82
CA ASN A 75 -14.88 -10.16 7.96
C ASN A 75 -15.17 -8.96 8.86
N PHE A 76 -14.47 -8.89 10.00
CA PHE A 76 -14.39 -7.72 10.89
C PHE A 76 -14.30 -6.41 10.09
N LEU A 77 -13.63 -6.44 8.93
CA LEU A 77 -13.52 -5.34 7.99
C LEU A 77 -14.85 -4.85 7.43
N THR A 78 -15.81 -5.72 7.10
CA THR A 78 -17.12 -5.32 6.57
C THR A 78 -17.91 -4.47 7.55
N LEU A 79 -17.85 -4.84 8.85
CA LEU A 79 -18.55 -4.15 9.92
C LEU A 79 -18.00 -2.74 10.15
N ILE A 80 -16.70 -2.54 9.93
CA ILE A 80 -16.05 -1.24 10.11
C ILE A 80 -15.94 -0.42 8.83
N SER A 81 -15.95 -1.04 7.63
CA SER A 81 -15.73 -0.34 6.35
C SER A 81 -16.99 -0.12 5.53
N THR A 82 -18.10 -0.75 5.87
CA THR A 82 -19.30 -0.76 5.02
C THR A 82 -20.55 -0.35 5.81
N THR A 83 -21.40 0.44 5.15
CA THR A 83 -22.73 0.87 5.64
C THR A 83 -23.78 -0.25 5.62
N ASN A 84 -23.44 -1.43 5.11
CA ASN A 84 -24.38 -2.54 4.93
C ASN A 84 -24.66 -3.27 6.24
N ASN A 85 -25.90 -3.19 6.72
CA ASN A 85 -26.38 -3.91 7.90
C ASN A 85 -26.78 -5.37 7.55
N THR A 86 -25.80 -6.21 7.18
CA THR A 86 -26.07 -7.62 6.82
C THR A 86 -26.01 -8.60 8.00
N THR A 87 -25.68 -8.16 9.23
CA THR A 87 -25.56 -9.04 10.41
C THR A 87 -25.96 -8.36 11.73
N GLY A 88 -26.68 -7.23 11.71
CA GLY A 88 -27.15 -6.56 12.93
C GLY A 88 -26.06 -5.84 13.75
N GLY A 89 -24.79 -5.96 13.38
CA GLY A 89 -23.66 -5.32 14.07
C GLY A 89 -23.40 -3.87 13.67
N ASN A 90 -24.10 -3.29 12.70
CA ASN A 90 -23.99 -1.86 12.37
C ASN A 90 -25.39 -1.29 12.07
N PRO A 91 -26.26 -1.16 13.10
CA PRO A 91 -27.63 -0.73 12.90
C PRO A 91 -27.77 0.70 12.36
N ARG A 92 -26.71 1.53 12.47
CA ARG A 92 -26.70 2.91 11.99
C ARG A 92 -26.03 3.09 10.63
N GLY A 93 -25.45 2.03 10.05
CA GLY A 93 -24.85 2.08 8.72
C GLY A 93 -23.65 3.02 8.59
N ILE A 94 -22.89 3.22 9.67
CA ILE A 94 -21.73 4.14 9.65
C ILE A 94 -20.51 3.40 9.10
N ALA A 95 -19.80 4.00 8.15
CA ALA A 95 -18.47 3.55 7.77
C ALA A 95 -17.45 4.15 8.74
N PHE A 96 -16.82 3.31 9.57
CA PHE A 96 -15.83 3.72 10.57
C PHE A 96 -14.40 3.75 10.01
N LEU A 97 -14.16 3.03 8.93
CA LEU A 97 -12.86 2.91 8.27
C LEU A 97 -12.98 3.25 6.78
N GLU A 98 -12.28 4.30 6.37
CA GLU A 98 -12.04 4.58 4.95
C GLU A 98 -10.75 3.88 4.51
N VAL A 99 -10.90 2.86 3.65
CA VAL A 99 -9.79 2.08 3.12
C VAL A 99 -9.28 2.76 1.84
N PRO A 100 -7.99 3.13 1.73
CA PRO A 100 -7.46 3.73 0.51
C PRO A 100 -7.60 2.78 -0.70
N PRO A 101 -7.81 3.28 -1.93
CA PRO A 101 -8.04 2.45 -3.13
C PRO A 101 -6.97 1.38 -3.39
N LYS A 102 -5.71 1.67 -3.07
CA LYS A 102 -4.54 0.78 -3.22
C LYS A 102 -4.56 -0.46 -2.31
N PHE A 103 -5.40 -0.40 -1.29
CA PHE A 103 -5.60 -1.47 -0.33
C PHE A 103 -6.87 -2.24 -0.61
N THR A 104 -7.74 -1.81 -1.53
CA THR A 104 -8.97 -2.53 -1.87
C THR A 104 -8.90 -3.17 -3.26
N ASN A 105 -9.62 -4.27 -3.42
CA ASN A 105 -9.78 -4.98 -4.69
C ASN A 105 -10.75 -4.26 -5.66
N GLY A 106 -11.20 -3.05 -5.34
CA GLY A 106 -12.18 -2.31 -6.16
C GLY A 106 -13.58 -2.93 -6.15
N VAL A 107 -13.81 -3.99 -5.38
CA VAL A 107 -15.12 -4.62 -5.20
C VAL A 107 -15.77 -4.09 -3.92
N ALA A 108 -16.55 -3.01 -4.07
CA ALA A 108 -17.39 -2.50 -2.98
C ALA A 108 -18.67 -3.35 -2.75
N SER A 109 -18.62 -4.66 -3.03
CA SER A 109 -19.80 -5.53 -2.98
C SER A 109 -19.50 -6.85 -2.27
N GLN A 110 -20.09 -6.97 -1.07
CA GLN A 110 -20.61 -8.18 -0.43
C GLN A 110 -20.04 -9.52 -0.93
N GLY A 111 -18.84 -9.91 -0.47
CA GLY A 111 -18.40 -11.30 -0.63
C GLY A 111 -16.90 -11.53 -0.55
N ASP A 112 -16.10 -10.62 -1.10
CA ASP A 112 -14.63 -10.77 -1.13
C ASP A 112 -13.97 -9.42 -0.77
N LEU A 113 -13.82 -9.22 0.54
CA LEU A 113 -13.92 -7.90 1.17
C LEU A 113 -12.60 -7.15 1.26
N GLY A 114 -12.03 -6.84 0.10
CA GLY A 114 -11.55 -5.49 -0.16
C GLY A 114 -10.43 -4.90 0.71
N LEU A 115 -9.66 -5.72 1.44
CA LEU A 115 -8.35 -5.33 1.94
C LEU A 115 -7.30 -6.33 1.44
N VAL A 116 -6.71 -6.06 0.28
CA VAL A 116 -5.56 -6.82 -0.20
C VAL A 116 -4.27 -6.21 0.29
N THR A 117 -3.35 -7.09 0.64
CA THR A 117 -1.96 -6.70 0.71
C THR A 117 -1.55 -6.19 -0.68
N PRO A 118 -1.00 -4.97 -0.82
CA PRO A 118 -0.58 -4.46 -2.13
C PRO A 118 0.31 -5.46 -2.85
N LYS A 119 0.11 -5.65 -4.16
CA LYS A 119 0.88 -6.60 -4.97
C LYS A 119 2.39 -6.39 -4.71
N GLY A 120 3.08 -7.43 -4.25
CA GLY A 120 4.52 -7.38 -3.96
C GLY A 120 4.92 -7.06 -2.51
N PHE A 121 3.97 -6.86 -1.60
CA PHE A 121 4.26 -6.59 -0.19
C PHE A 121 4.67 -7.85 0.60
N LEU A 122 4.07 -9.02 0.32
CA LEU A 122 4.43 -10.32 0.94
C LEU A 122 5.31 -11.21 0.05
N LYS A 123 5.93 -10.69 -1.02
CA LYS A 123 6.71 -11.53 -1.97
C LYS A 123 8.06 -12.03 -1.43
N GLY A 124 8.29 -11.95 -0.12
CA GLY A 124 9.45 -12.50 0.56
C GLY A 124 8.99 -13.49 1.62
N ASN A 125 9.44 -14.75 1.49
CA ASN A 125 9.16 -15.88 2.36
C ASN A 125 7.89 -16.69 2.03
N LYS A 126 7.83 -17.20 0.79
CA LYS A 126 7.33 -18.58 0.62
C LYS A 126 8.48 -19.49 1.07
N MET A 127 8.28 -20.19 2.20
CA MET A 127 9.04 -21.42 2.47
C MET A 127 8.63 -22.47 1.44
#